data_AF-A0A3N1XTY4-F1
#
_entry.id   AF-A0A3N1XTY4-F1
#
_cell.length_a   1.000
_cell.length_b   1.000
_cell.length_c   1.000
_cell.angle_alpha   90.00
_cell.angle_beta   90.00
_cell.angle_gamma   90.00
#
_symmetry.space_group_name_H-M   'P 1'
#
loop_
_entity.id
_entity.type
_entity.pdbx_description
1 polymer ?
#
loop_
_entity_poly.entity_id
_entity_poly.type
_entity_poly.pdbx_seq_one_letter_code
_entity_poly.pdbx_strand_id
1 'polypeptide(L)'
;MGTGTGELATWPPAAVAVVAAALCTAAFTLIAAFVGGLWAVIRWRRDVAREQRDRAWSRFVWTVDQTCADDIGRAELGRASAKAMYEMQILRDDDEAVGNIVLELITGSEATWTNTE
;
A
#
# COMPACT_ATOMS: atom_id res chain seq x y z
N MET A 1 -29.51 26.91 41.20
CA MET A 1 -28.58 26.26 40.25
C MET A 1 -28.70 27.01 38.93
N GLY A 2 -27.80 27.95 38.69
CA GLY A 2 -27.84 28.81 37.52
C GLY A 2 -27.32 28.08 36.30
N THR A 3 -27.94 28.30 35.15
CA THR A 3 -27.44 27.84 33.85
C THR A 3 -26.06 28.45 33.59
N GLY A 4 -25.10 27.65 33.13
CA GLY A 4 -23.65 27.93 33.20
C GLY A 4 -23.14 29.24 32.60
N THR A 5 -23.96 29.98 31.85
CA THR A 5 -23.64 31.33 31.35
C THR A 5 -23.57 32.38 32.48
N GLY A 6 -24.39 32.25 33.52
CA GLY A 6 -24.42 33.21 34.65
C GLY A 6 -23.24 33.05 35.62
N GLU A 7 -22.70 31.84 35.75
CA GLU A 7 -21.55 31.54 36.62
C GLU A 7 -20.19 31.87 35.96
N LEU A 8 -20.11 31.84 34.62
CA LEU A 8 -18.91 32.29 33.91
C LEU A 8 -18.72 33.82 33.96
N ALA A 9 -19.82 34.57 34.08
CA ALA A 9 -19.80 36.03 34.16
C ALA A 9 -19.22 36.56 35.49
N THR A 10 -19.18 35.73 36.54
CA THR A 10 -18.60 36.09 37.86
C THR A 10 -17.11 35.74 37.97
N TRP A 11 -16.55 35.03 36.99
CA TRP A 11 -15.14 34.66 37.00
C TRP A 11 -14.25 35.83 36.57
N PRO A 12 -13.03 35.94 37.13
CA PRO A 12 -12.05 36.89 36.61
C PRO A 12 -11.77 36.56 35.13
N PRO A 13 -11.71 37.56 34.24
CA PRO A 13 -11.52 37.33 32.80
C PRO A 13 -10.23 36.55 32.49
N ALA A 14 -9.20 36.71 33.32
CA ALA A 14 -7.97 35.92 33.24
C ALA A 14 -8.21 34.41 33.44
N ALA A 15 -9.08 34.01 34.37
CA ALA A 15 -9.39 32.61 34.61
C ALA A 15 -10.14 31.98 33.43
N VAL A 16 -11.10 32.72 32.85
CA VAL A 16 -11.82 32.29 31.64
C VAL A 16 -10.87 32.12 30.46
N ALA A 17 -9.94 33.06 30.26
CA ALA A 17 -8.94 32.97 29.20
C ALA A 17 -8.02 31.75 29.36
N VAL A 18 -7.61 31.42 30.59
CA VAL A 18 -6.77 30.24 30.88
C VAL A 18 -7.52 28.94 30.57
N VAL A 19 -8.78 28.81 30.98
CA VAL A 19 -9.58 27.61 30.70
C VAL A 19 -9.83 27.47 29.20
N ALA A 20 -10.17 28.56 28.51
CA ALA A 20 -10.34 28.56 27.06
C ALA A 20 -9.05 28.15 26.34
N ALA A 21 -7.91 28.72 26.72
CA ALA A 21 -6.61 28.36 26.16
C ALA A 21 -6.25 26.89 26.41
N ALA A 22 -6.52 26.37 27.61
CA ALA A 22 -6.30 24.96 27.94
C ALA A 22 -7.18 24.03 27.09
N LEU A 23 -8.46 24.38 26.90
CA LEU A 23 -9.38 23.62 26.05
C LEU A 23 -8.94 23.64 24.58
N CYS A 24 -8.54 24.81 24.05
CA CYS A 24 -8.00 24.91 22.70
C CYS A 24 -6.76 24.03 22.54
N THR A 25 -5.82 24.11 23.48
CA THR A 25 -4.58 23.32 23.44
C THR A 25 -4.87 21.82 23.47
N ALA A 26 -5.78 21.39 24.34
CA ALA A 26 -6.20 19.99 24.42
C ALA A 26 -6.86 19.53 23.12
N ALA A 27 -7.76 20.35 22.56
CA ALA A 27 -8.43 20.04 21.29
C ALA A 27 -7.43 19.91 20.13
N PHE A 28 -6.49 20.85 19.99
CA PHE A 28 -5.45 20.76 18.96
C PHE A 28 -4.54 19.55 19.14
N THR A 29 -4.18 19.20 20.37
CA THR A 29 -3.36 18.03 20.67
C THR A 29 -4.07 16.74 20.26
N LEU A 30 -5.37 16.63 20.56
CA LEU A 30 -6.17 15.47 20.17
C LEU A 30 -6.31 15.35 18.64
N ILE A 31 -6.51 16.47 17.93
CA ILE A 31 -6.57 16.48 16.47
C ILE A 31 -5.23 16.05 15.88
N ALA A 32 -4.11 16.58 16.37
CA ALA A 32 -2.79 16.21 15.89
C ALA A 32 -2.49 14.72 16.13
N ALA A 33 -2.83 14.19 17.31
CA ALA A 33 -2.69 12.77 17.62
C ALA A 33 -3.55 11.90 16.70
N PHE A 34 -4.79 12.32 16.41
CA PHE A 34 -5.68 11.60 15.51
C PHE A 34 -5.16 11.58 14.07
N VAL A 35 -4.74 12.74 13.55
CA VAL A 35 -4.17 12.87 12.20
C VAL A 35 -2.87 12.07 12.09
N GLY A 36 -2.01 12.14 13.10
CA GLY A 36 -0.78 11.36 13.17
C GLY A 36 -1.04 9.85 13.20
N GLY A 37 -2.02 9.40 13.98
CA GLY A 37 -2.45 8.00 14.02
C GLY A 37 -3.02 7.53 12.69
N LEU A 38 -3.91 8.31 12.08
CA LEU A 38 -4.50 7.99 10.77
C LEU A 38 -3.42 7.94 9.68
N TRP A 39 -2.51 8.91 9.68
CA TRP A 39 -1.39 8.95 8.74
C TRP A 39 -0.45 7.77 8.94
N ALA A 40 -0.14 7.38 10.17
CA ALA A 40 0.66 6.20 10.46
C ALA A 40 0.01 4.92 9.93
N VAL A 41 -1.31 4.78 10.05
CA VAL A 41 -2.05 3.64 9.47
C VAL A 41 -2.02 3.68 7.94
N ILE A 42 -2.25 4.84 7.32
CA ILE A 42 -2.19 4.98 5.85
C ILE A 42 -0.78 4.68 5.34
N ARG A 43 0.25 5.21 6.00
CA ARG A 43 1.66 4.93 5.71
C ARG A 43 1.96 3.44 5.87
N TRP A 44 1.53 2.81 6.97
CA TRP A 44 1.70 1.38 7.18
C TRP A 44 1.03 0.56 6.08
N ARG A 45 -0.18 0.92 5.66
CA ARG A 45 -0.86 0.27 4.53
C ARG A 45 -0.09 0.45 3.23
N ARG A 46 0.43 1.64 2.95
CA ARG A 46 1.26 1.93 1.77
C ARG A 46 2.59 1.18 1.81
N ASP A 47 3.23 1.09 2.97
CA ASP A 47 4.47 0.34 3.16
C ASP A 47 4.24 -1.16 3.01
N VAL A 48 3.17 -1.71 3.59
CA VAL A 48 2.78 -3.12 3.43
C VAL A 48 2.46 -3.45 1.98
N ALA A 49 1.80 -2.54 1.24
CA ALA A 49 1.55 -2.72 -0.19
C ALA A 49 2.86 -2.75 -1.00
N ARG A 50 3.85 -1.92 -0.65
CA ARG A 50 5.19 -1.96 -1.27
C ARG A 50 5.92 -3.25 -0.94
N GLU A 51 5.88 -3.70 0.31
CA GLU A 51 6.62 -4.89 0.70
C GLU A 51 6.00 -6.19 0.14
N GLN A 52 4.67 -6.22 -0.08
CA GLN A 52 4.02 -7.29 -0.82
C GLN A 52 4.41 -7.26 -2.31
N ARG A 53 4.47 -6.07 -2.92
CA ARG A 53 4.92 -5.87 -4.31
C ARG A 53 6.38 -6.28 -4.48
N ASP A 54 7.28 -5.89 -3.59
CA ASP A 54 8.70 -6.24 -3.64
C ASP A 54 8.92 -7.76 -3.51
N ARG A 55 8.11 -8.44 -2.69
CA ARG A 55 8.17 -9.91 -2.58
C ARG A 55 7.60 -10.61 -3.81
N ALA A 56 6.52 -10.11 -4.40
CA ALA A 56 5.99 -10.64 -5.65
C ALA A 56 6.97 -10.39 -6.81
N TRP A 57 7.55 -9.19 -6.89
CA TRP A 57 8.56 -8.80 -7.87
C TRP A 57 9.86 -9.59 -7.72
N SER A 58 10.33 -9.83 -6.50
CA SER A 58 11.49 -10.68 -6.25
C SER A 58 11.27 -12.13 -6.71
N ARG A 59 10.07 -12.69 -6.53
CA ARG A 59 9.71 -14.01 -7.07
C ARG A 59 9.65 -14.03 -8.58
N PHE A 60 9.10 -12.98 -9.18
CA PHE A 60 9.05 -12.82 -10.64
C PHE A 60 10.45 -12.72 -11.25
N VAL A 61 11.32 -11.86 -10.71
CA VAL A 61 12.72 -11.72 -11.17
C VAL A 61 13.47 -13.04 -11.02
N TRP A 62 13.27 -13.76 -9.92
CA TRP A 62 13.86 -15.09 -9.74
C TRP A 62 13.38 -16.09 -10.81
N THR A 63 12.09 -16.10 -11.14
CA THR A 63 11.54 -16.95 -12.20
C THR A 63 12.13 -16.60 -13.57
N VAL A 64 12.27 -15.31 -13.90
CA VAL A 64 12.89 -14.85 -15.15
C VAL A 64 14.37 -15.25 -15.22
N ASP A 65 15.14 -15.00 -14.17
CA ASP A 65 16.55 -15.37 -14.09
C ASP A 65 16.74 -16.88 -14.31
N GLN A 66 15.89 -17.69 -13.66
CA GLN A 66 15.92 -19.13 -13.77
C GLN A 66 15.55 -19.62 -15.18
N THR A 67 14.65 -18.94 -15.91
CA THR A 67 14.32 -19.28 -17.31
C THR A 67 15.44 -18.95 -18.30
N CYS A 68 16.27 -17.95 -17.98
CA CYS A 68 17.39 -17.52 -18.79
C CYS A 68 18.70 -18.25 -18.46
N ALA A 69 18.68 -19.19 -17.50
CA ALA A 69 19.86 -19.94 -17.11
C ALA A 69 20.36 -20.86 -18.25
N ASP A 70 21.68 -20.91 -18.46
CA ASP A 70 22.32 -21.78 -19.46
C ASP A 70 22.18 -23.28 -19.15
N ASP A 71 21.82 -23.62 -17.91
CA ASP A 71 21.55 -24.99 -17.47
C ASP A 71 20.10 -25.38 -17.79
N ILE A 72 19.94 -26.42 -18.62
CA ILE A 72 18.64 -26.94 -19.07
C ILE A 72 17.71 -27.25 -17.88
N GLY A 73 18.23 -27.83 -16.80
CA GLY A 73 17.42 -28.16 -15.63
C GLY A 73 16.92 -26.92 -14.88
N ARG A 74 17.71 -25.83 -14.90
CA ARG A 74 17.29 -24.55 -14.35
C ARG A 74 16.28 -23.86 -15.25
N ALA A 75 16.54 -23.83 -16.56
CA ALA A 75 15.64 -23.24 -17.55
C ALA A 75 14.23 -23.88 -17.51
N GLU A 76 14.15 -25.21 -17.38
CA GLU A 76 12.87 -25.92 -17.27
C GLU A 76 12.13 -25.61 -15.96
N LEU A 77 12.85 -25.53 -14.83
CA LEU A 77 12.29 -25.11 -13.55
C LEU A 77 11.72 -23.67 -13.63
N GLY A 78 12.45 -22.79 -14.32
CA GLY A 78 12.01 -21.43 -14.61
C GLY A 78 10.70 -21.41 -15.37
N ARG A 79 10.58 -22.17 -16.47
CA ARG A 79 9.36 -22.22 -17.30
C ARG A 79 8.16 -22.79 -16.54
N ALA A 80 8.36 -23.83 -15.74
CA ALA A 80 7.32 -24.41 -14.89
C ALA A 80 6.82 -23.39 -13.84
N SER A 81 7.75 -22.65 -13.22
CA SER A 81 7.39 -21.60 -12.25
C SER A 81 6.69 -20.40 -12.90
N ALA A 82 7.07 -20.02 -14.12
CA ALA A 82 6.41 -18.98 -14.91
C ALA A 82 4.96 -19.37 -15.24
N LYS A 83 4.73 -20.62 -15.68
CA LYS A 83 3.38 -21.12 -15.92
C LYS A 83 2.50 -21.05 -14.66
N ALA A 84 3.04 -21.48 -13.51
CA ALA A 84 2.32 -21.42 -12.24
C ALA A 84 2.03 -19.98 -11.79
N MET A 85 2.95 -19.03 -12.02
CA MET A 85 2.72 -17.61 -11.70
C MET A 85 1.66 -16.96 -12.61
N TYR A 86 1.63 -17.32 -13.90
CA TYR A 86 0.62 -16.87 -14.86
C TYR A 86 -0.78 -17.37 -14.47
N GLU A 87 -0.91 -18.67 -14.18
CA GLU A 87 -2.20 -19.28 -13.80
C GLU A 87 -2.75 -18.72 -12.48
N MET A 88 -1.88 -18.26 -11.57
CA MET A 88 -2.27 -17.78 -10.25
C MET A 88 -2.46 -16.26 -10.15
N GLN A 89 -2.22 -15.50 -11.24
CA GLN A 89 -2.34 -14.03 -11.30
C GLN A 89 -1.70 -13.32 -10.08
N ILE A 90 -0.46 -13.70 -9.75
CA ILE A 90 0.24 -13.18 -8.56
C ILE A 90 0.63 -11.69 -8.71
N LEU A 91 0.82 -11.20 -9.95
CA LEU A 91 1.07 -9.79 -10.20
C LEU A 91 -0.25 -9.02 -10.27
N ARG A 92 -0.30 -7.86 -9.62
CA ARG A 92 -1.49 -7.03 -9.48
C ARG A 92 -1.13 -5.56 -9.68
N ASP A 93 -2.10 -4.77 -10.15
CA ASP A 93 -1.97 -3.32 -10.42
C ASP A 93 -0.93 -3.02 -11.54
N ASP A 94 -0.17 -1.92 -11.46
CA ASP A 94 0.65 -1.39 -12.56
C ASP A 94 1.73 -2.35 -13.11
N ASP A 95 2.12 -3.39 -12.36
CA ASP A 95 3.11 -4.40 -12.79
C ASP A 95 2.50 -5.60 -13.50
N GLU A 96 1.19 -5.78 -13.43
CA GLU A 96 0.47 -6.91 -14.03
C GLU A 96 0.64 -6.95 -15.55
N ALA A 97 0.58 -5.77 -16.20
CA ALA A 97 0.73 -5.68 -17.64
C ALA A 97 2.10 -6.17 -18.11
N VAL A 98 3.18 -5.71 -17.47
CA VAL A 98 4.56 -6.09 -17.86
C VAL A 98 4.85 -7.54 -17.46
N GLY A 99 4.41 -7.98 -16.29
CA GLY A 99 4.60 -9.36 -15.82
C GLY A 99 3.85 -10.38 -16.67
N ASN A 100 2.60 -10.10 -17.05
CA ASN A 100 1.82 -10.99 -17.91
C ASN A 100 2.45 -11.10 -19.29
N ILE A 101 2.89 -9.99 -19.91
CA ILE A 101 3.58 -10.03 -21.22
C ILE A 101 4.81 -10.95 -21.17
N VAL A 102 5.63 -10.82 -20.13
CA VAL A 102 6.86 -11.64 -19.98
C VAL A 102 6.52 -13.10 -19.69
N LEU A 103 5.53 -13.39 -18.82
CA LEU A 103 5.09 -14.75 -18.52
C LEU A 103 4.47 -15.43 -19.74
N GLU A 104 3.67 -14.70 -20.51
CA GLU A 104 3.07 -15.14 -21.78
C GLU A 104 4.16 -15.48 -22.79
N LEU A 105 5.19 -14.64 -22.92
CA LEU A 105 6.35 -14.88 -23.79
C LEU A 105 7.15 -16.13 -23.37
N ILE A 106 7.34 -16.35 -22.07
CA ILE A 106 8.09 -17.50 -21.52
C ILE A 106 7.29 -18.81 -21.67
N THR A 107 5.98 -18.75 -21.44
CA THR A 107 5.10 -19.93 -21.48
C THR A 107 4.64 -20.28 -22.88
N GLY A 108 4.77 -19.35 -23.83
CA GLY A 108 4.34 -19.52 -25.21
C GLY A 108 2.83 -19.56 -25.37
N SER A 109 2.04 -19.02 -24.42
CA SER A 109 0.61 -18.86 -24.66
C SER A 109 0.42 -17.75 -25.67
N GLU A 110 -0.25 -18.05 -26.78
CA GLU A 110 -0.49 -17.09 -27.85
C GLU A 110 -1.23 -15.86 -27.33
N ALA A 111 -0.53 -14.73 -27.43
CA ALA A 111 -1.10 -13.43 -27.69
C ALA A 111 -2.20 -13.58 -28.76
N THR A 112 -3.45 -13.57 -28.31
CA THR A 112 -4.60 -13.22 -29.15
C THR A 112 -4.60 -11.71 -29.40
N TRP A 113 -3.48 -11.18 -29.86
CA TRP A 113 -3.43 -9.95 -30.64
C TRP A 113 -3.76 -10.35 -32.07
N THR A 114 -5.04 -10.68 -32.29
CA THR A 114 -5.58 -10.69 -33.65
C THR A 114 -5.35 -9.31 -34.22
N ASN A 115 -4.44 -9.23 -35.19
CA ASN A 115 -4.32 -8.14 -36.15
C ASN A 115 -5.73 -7.69 -36.54
N THR A 116 -6.09 -6.50 -36.09
CA THR A 116 -7.10 -5.69 -36.77
C THR A 116 -6.32 -4.86 -37.78
N GLU A 117 -5.99 -5.50 -38.90
CA GLU A 117 -5.95 -4.94 -40.26
C GLU A 117 -5.68 -6.04 -41.28
#